data_AF-A0A0S7YY74-F1
#
_entry.id   AF-A0A0S7YY74-F1
#
_cell.length_a   1.000
_cell.length_b   1.000
_cell.length_c   1.000
_cell.angle_alpha   90.00
_cell.angle_beta   90.00
_cell.angle_gamma   90.00
#
_symmetry.space_group_name_H-M   'P 1'
#
loop_
_entity.id
_entity.type
_entity.pdbx_description
1 polymer ?
#
loop_
_entity_poly.entity_id
_entity_poly.type
_entity_poly.pdbx_seq_one_letter_code
_entity_poly.pdbx_strand_id
1 'polypeptide(L)'
;MSQLDPVVLFFLLGLGAGLARAELKLPTAIYEFVSMILLLSIGLKGGIQLSSQPLGTLLVDVVLVILLGLLLPLLAFPVLRFVGRLPRPDAASVAAHYGSVSVGTFAVAISYAAVQSIEYEPFMPLFVVLLEVPAILVGIVLARGISRRTRWRALGREIFLGKSVVLLLGGLLIGWIAGPQGLSSVEPLFFGLFKGVLALFLLEMGLIASAHLTGA
;
A
#
# COMPACT_ATOMS: atom_id res chain seq x y z
N MET A 1 -23.12 10.38 -19.34
CA MET A 1 -21.84 11.10 -19.24
C MET A 1 -21.00 10.35 -18.23
N SER A 2 -19.82 9.85 -18.61
CA SER A 2 -18.91 9.18 -17.68
C SER A 2 -18.51 10.14 -16.57
N GLN A 3 -19.09 10.00 -15.38
CA GLN A 3 -18.75 10.82 -14.22
C GLN A 3 -17.35 10.41 -13.75
N LEU A 4 -16.41 11.37 -13.76
CA LEU A 4 -15.06 11.15 -13.23
C LEU A 4 -15.12 11.07 -11.70
N ASP A 5 -14.44 10.08 -11.12
CA ASP A 5 -14.37 9.93 -9.65
C ASP A 5 -13.72 11.21 -9.04
N PRO A 6 -14.35 11.85 -8.04
CA PRO A 6 -13.78 13.00 -7.35
C PRO A 6 -12.32 12.80 -6.89
N VAL A 7 -11.95 11.59 -6.46
CA VAL A 7 -10.58 11.25 -6.07
C VAL A 7 -9.59 11.53 -7.21
N VAL A 8 -9.95 11.17 -8.45
CA VAL A 8 -9.13 11.46 -9.64
C VAL A 8 -9.04 12.96 -9.92
N LEU A 9 -10.13 13.70 -9.69
CA LEU A 9 -10.13 15.16 -9.87
C LEU A 9 -9.20 15.86 -8.88
N PHE A 10 -9.09 15.38 -7.64
CA PHE A 10 -8.11 15.90 -6.68
C PHE A 10 -6.66 15.64 -7.12
N PHE A 11 -6.38 14.47 -7.70
CA PHE A 11 -5.08 14.20 -8.31
C PHE A 11 -4.77 15.20 -9.44
N LEU A 12 -5.72 15.40 -10.36
CA LEU A 12 -5.56 16.34 -11.47
C LEU A 12 -5.41 17.79 -10.98
N LEU A 13 -6.13 18.18 -9.92
CA LEU A 13 -5.98 19.48 -9.27
C LEU A 13 -4.56 19.65 -8.73
N GLY A 14 -4.04 18.65 -8.01
CA GLY A 14 -2.68 18.69 -7.45
C GLY A 14 -1.62 18.77 -8.54
N LEU A 15 -1.76 17.95 -9.59
CA LEU A 15 -0.87 17.97 -10.75
C LEU A 15 -0.89 19.34 -11.44
N GLY A 16 -2.08 19.86 -11.75
CA GLY A 16 -2.24 21.16 -12.41
C GLY A 16 -1.72 22.32 -11.57
N ALA A 17 -2.02 22.32 -10.27
CA ALA A 17 -1.51 23.29 -9.31
C ALA A 17 0.02 23.31 -9.25
N GLY A 18 0.65 22.14 -9.14
CA GLY A 18 2.10 22.04 -9.06
C GLY A 18 2.80 22.41 -10.38
N LEU A 19 2.22 22.06 -11.54
CA LEU A 19 2.69 22.54 -12.85
C LEU A 19 2.57 24.06 -12.99
N ALA A 20 1.52 24.66 -12.43
CA ALA A 20 1.34 26.10 -12.34
C ALA A 20 2.20 26.77 -11.25
N ARG A 21 3.02 25.99 -10.53
CA ARG A 21 3.87 26.44 -9.40
C ARG A 21 3.08 27.08 -8.26
N ALA A 22 1.84 26.64 -8.03
CA ALA A 22 1.07 27.05 -6.86
C ALA A 22 1.64 26.41 -5.60
N GLU A 23 1.75 27.20 -4.52
CA GLU A 23 2.24 26.72 -3.21
C GLU A 23 1.13 25.95 -2.45
N LEU A 24 0.79 24.77 -2.96
CA LEU A 24 -0.27 23.91 -2.41
C LEU A 24 0.26 22.68 -1.64
N LYS A 25 1.56 22.63 -1.38
CA LYS A 25 2.22 21.50 -0.71
C LYS A 25 1.63 21.28 0.68
N LEU A 26 1.15 20.08 0.97
CA LEU A 26 0.67 19.77 2.31
C LEU A 26 1.86 19.71 3.28
N PRO A 27 1.71 20.19 4.53
CA PRO A 27 2.72 19.97 5.54
C PRO A 27 2.99 18.47 5.72
N THR A 28 4.24 18.07 5.89
CA THR A 28 4.64 16.66 6.01
C THR A 28 3.82 15.91 7.07
N ALA A 29 3.53 16.55 8.20
CA ALA A 29 2.70 15.98 9.25
C ALA A 29 1.27 15.62 8.79
N ILE A 30 0.67 16.44 7.92
CA ILE A 30 -0.67 16.19 7.36
C ILE A 30 -0.61 15.00 6.38
N TYR A 31 0.37 14.97 5.49
CA TYR A 31 0.57 13.85 4.58
C TYR A 31 0.76 12.53 5.33
N GLU A 32 1.59 12.56 6.38
CA GLU A 32 1.83 11.40 7.23
C GLU A 32 0.59 10.93 7.99
N PHE A 33 -0.23 11.86 8.47
CA PHE A 33 -1.49 11.57 9.15
C PHE A 33 -2.54 10.97 8.20
N VAL A 34 -2.71 11.58 7.02
CA VAL A 34 -3.59 11.07 5.95
C VAL A 34 -3.20 9.65 5.55
N SER A 35 -1.90 9.43 5.32
CA SER A 35 -1.36 8.10 4.98
C SER A 35 -1.62 7.09 6.11
N MET A 36 -1.44 7.51 7.37
CA MET A 36 -1.69 6.66 8.52
C MET A 36 -3.17 6.22 8.61
N ILE A 37 -4.11 7.14 8.39
CA ILE A 37 -5.54 6.81 8.36
C ILE A 37 -5.82 5.81 7.26
N LEU A 38 -5.34 6.03 6.03
CA LEU A 38 -5.60 5.12 4.91
C LEU A 38 -5.07 3.70 5.19
N LEU A 39 -3.84 3.59 5.68
CA LEU A 39 -3.23 2.30 6.03
C LEU A 39 -4.01 1.59 7.13
N LEU A 40 -4.37 2.31 8.21
CA LEU A 40 -5.18 1.76 9.29
C LEU A 40 -6.57 1.34 8.80
N SER A 41 -7.25 2.17 8.01
CA SER A 41 -8.56 1.87 7.43
C SER A 41 -8.55 0.59 6.60
N ILE A 42 -7.51 0.41 5.77
CA ILE A 42 -7.34 -0.77 4.92
C ILE A 42 -7.07 -2.00 5.79
N GLY A 43 -6.18 -1.88 6.78
CA GLY A 43 -5.93 -2.93 7.77
C GLY A 43 -7.19 -3.35 8.52
N LEU A 44 -7.92 -2.39 9.11
CA LEU A 44 -9.16 -2.62 9.85
C LEU A 44 -10.21 -3.34 9.00
N LYS A 45 -10.41 -2.91 7.75
CA LYS A 45 -11.31 -3.60 6.81
C LYS A 45 -10.87 -5.03 6.56
N GLY A 46 -9.57 -5.28 6.32
CA GLY A 46 -9.04 -6.63 6.16
C GLY A 46 -9.25 -7.51 7.41
N GLY A 47 -9.05 -6.95 8.59
CA GLY A 47 -9.29 -7.61 9.87
C GLY A 47 -10.75 -8.01 10.08
N ILE A 48 -11.69 -7.11 9.81
CA ILE A 48 -13.13 -7.40 9.87
C ILE A 48 -13.47 -8.61 8.99
N GLN A 49 -12.89 -8.69 7.79
CA GLN A 49 -13.19 -9.77 6.84
C GLN A 49 -12.57 -11.11 7.27
N LEU A 50 -11.41 -11.08 7.92
CA LEU A 50 -10.85 -12.25 8.59
C LEU A 50 -11.72 -12.74 9.76
N SER A 51 -12.44 -11.84 10.44
CA SER A 51 -13.31 -12.22 11.57
C SER A 51 -14.60 -12.89 11.12
N SER A 52 -15.04 -12.64 9.88
CA SER A 52 -16.33 -13.09 9.34
C SER A 52 -16.24 -14.35 8.46
N GLN A 53 -15.04 -14.77 8.04
CA GLN A 53 -14.84 -15.93 7.17
C GLN A 53 -13.99 -17.03 7.82
N PRO A 54 -14.27 -18.33 7.55
CA PRO A 54 -13.40 -19.41 7.98
C PRO A 54 -12.01 -19.30 7.35
N LEU A 55 -10.94 -19.27 8.15
CA LEU A 55 -9.56 -19.16 7.64
C LEU A 55 -9.19 -20.27 6.63
N GLY A 56 -9.82 -21.44 6.73
CA GLY A 56 -9.58 -22.56 5.82
C GLY A 56 -10.00 -22.29 4.38
N THR A 57 -10.99 -21.45 4.12
CA THR A 57 -11.43 -21.12 2.75
C THR A 57 -10.44 -20.19 2.04
N LEU A 58 -9.72 -19.36 2.81
CA LEU A 58 -8.76 -18.39 2.29
C LEU A 58 -7.33 -18.94 2.24
N LEU A 59 -7.07 -20.12 2.80
CA LEU A 59 -5.71 -20.63 2.97
C LEU A 59 -4.94 -20.74 1.65
N VAL A 60 -5.61 -21.23 0.59
CA VAL A 60 -5.00 -21.35 -0.74
C VAL A 60 -4.63 -19.99 -1.29
N ASP A 61 -5.55 -19.02 -1.25
CA ASP A 61 -5.32 -17.68 -1.77
C ASP A 61 -4.22 -16.96 -0.99
N VAL A 62 -4.21 -17.06 0.34
CA VAL A 62 -3.16 -16.52 1.22
C VAL A 62 -1.79 -17.06 0.81
N VAL A 63 -1.68 -18.38 0.60
CA VAL A 63 -0.42 -19.00 0.18
C VAL A 63 -0.01 -18.51 -1.20
N LEU A 64 -0.93 -18.46 -2.17
CA LEU A 64 -0.65 -17.97 -3.53
C LEU A 64 -0.20 -16.51 -3.53
N VAL A 65 -0.84 -15.66 -2.74
CA VAL A 65 -0.53 -14.24 -2.60
C VAL A 65 0.86 -14.05 -1.96
N ILE A 66 1.17 -14.78 -0.90
CA ILE A 66 2.51 -14.74 -0.29
C ILE A 66 3.58 -15.21 -1.30
N LEU A 67 3.30 -16.30 -2.02
CA LEU A 67 4.20 -16.80 -3.07
C LEU A 67 4.39 -15.75 -4.17
N LEU A 68 3.35 -15.04 -4.57
CA LEU A 68 3.44 -13.97 -5.56
C LEU A 68 4.36 -12.84 -5.05
N GLY A 69 4.19 -12.40 -3.80
CA GLY A 69 5.06 -11.39 -3.17
C GLY A 69 6.52 -11.82 -3.04
N LEU A 70 6.79 -13.12 -2.94
CA LEU A 70 8.16 -13.67 -2.98
C LEU A 70 8.69 -13.77 -4.41
N LEU A 71 7.89 -14.24 -5.36
CA LEU A 71 8.30 -14.55 -6.72
C LEU A 71 8.51 -13.31 -7.58
N LEU A 72 7.62 -12.31 -7.50
CA LEU A 72 7.69 -11.12 -8.35
C LEU A 72 9.04 -10.38 -8.21
N PRO A 73 9.56 -10.07 -7.00
CA PRO A 73 10.88 -9.47 -6.87
C PRO A 73 12.01 -10.38 -7.39
N LEU A 74 11.91 -11.70 -7.18
CA LEU A 74 12.92 -12.66 -7.68
C LEU A 74 12.97 -12.72 -9.20
N LEU A 75 11.83 -12.55 -9.87
CA LEU A 75 11.73 -12.48 -11.33
C LEU A 75 12.17 -11.11 -11.87
N ALA A 76 11.80 -10.02 -11.21
CA ALA A 76 12.15 -8.66 -11.63
C ALA A 76 13.66 -8.37 -11.47
N PHE A 77 14.27 -8.85 -10.40
CA PHE A 77 15.68 -8.58 -10.08
C PHE A 77 16.68 -8.94 -11.20
N PRO A 78 16.69 -10.16 -11.78
CA PRO A 78 17.64 -10.48 -12.85
C PRO A 78 17.42 -9.62 -14.09
N VAL A 79 16.17 -9.30 -14.43
CA VAL A 79 15.87 -8.40 -15.56
C VAL A 79 16.47 -7.02 -15.30
N LEU A 80 16.22 -6.44 -14.13
CA LEU A 80 16.74 -5.14 -13.74
C LEU A 80 18.28 -5.12 -13.63
N ARG A 81 18.87 -6.19 -13.09
CA ARG A 81 20.31 -6.31 -12.86
C ARG A 81 21.10 -6.52 -14.14
N PHE A 82 20.61 -7.38 -15.04
CA PHE A 82 21.37 -7.84 -16.21
C PHE A 82 20.93 -7.13 -17.49
N VAL A 83 19.63 -6.97 -17.73
CA VAL A 83 19.10 -6.26 -18.90
C VAL A 83 19.09 -4.76 -18.65
N GLY A 84 18.53 -4.33 -17.52
CA GLY A 84 18.51 -2.93 -17.10
C GLY A 84 19.87 -2.38 -16.63
N ARG A 85 20.85 -3.27 -16.42
CA ARG A 85 22.23 -2.94 -15.99
C ARG A 85 22.30 -2.10 -14.71
N LEU A 86 21.28 -2.19 -13.85
CA LEU A 86 21.25 -1.45 -12.59
C LEU A 86 22.27 -2.01 -11.58
N PRO A 87 22.86 -1.16 -10.71
CA PRO A 87 23.60 -1.62 -9.55
C PRO A 87 22.75 -2.57 -8.68
N ARG A 88 23.40 -3.51 -7.99
CA ARG A 88 22.69 -4.52 -7.18
C ARG A 88 21.72 -3.91 -6.15
N PRO A 89 22.09 -2.88 -5.35
CA PRO A 89 21.16 -2.27 -4.41
C PRO A 89 19.94 -1.67 -5.10
N ASP A 90 20.14 -0.97 -6.23
CA ASP A 90 19.08 -0.31 -6.97
C ASP A 90 18.14 -1.33 -7.63
N ALA A 91 18.70 -2.35 -8.29
CA ALA A 91 17.94 -3.44 -8.88
C ALA A 91 17.09 -4.17 -7.82
N ALA A 92 17.63 -4.40 -6.63
CA ALA A 92 16.91 -5.04 -5.53
C ALA A 92 15.81 -4.14 -4.94
N SER A 93 16.09 -2.85 -4.77
CA SER A 93 15.12 -1.87 -4.29
C SER A 93 13.93 -1.75 -5.25
N VAL A 94 14.20 -1.61 -6.55
CA VAL A 94 13.18 -1.53 -7.59
C VAL A 94 12.41 -2.86 -7.70
N ALA A 95 13.10 -4.00 -7.66
CA ALA A 95 12.45 -5.31 -7.67
C ALA A 95 11.49 -5.51 -6.49
N ALA A 96 11.87 -5.10 -5.28
CA ALA A 96 10.96 -5.14 -4.13
C ALA A 96 9.83 -4.13 -4.22
N HIS A 97 10.09 -2.93 -4.74
CA HIS A 97 9.05 -1.92 -4.95
C HIS A 97 7.95 -2.42 -5.88
N TYR A 98 8.31 -3.01 -7.02
CA TYR A 98 7.37 -3.54 -8.01
C TYR A 98 6.89 -4.97 -7.74
N GLY A 99 7.58 -5.71 -6.87
CA GLY A 99 7.10 -7.02 -6.38
C GLY A 99 6.17 -6.92 -5.18
N SER A 100 6.07 -5.73 -4.57
CA SER A 100 5.11 -5.38 -3.53
C SER A 100 3.82 -4.80 -4.17
N VAL A 101 3.01 -4.13 -3.37
CA VAL A 101 1.77 -3.45 -3.77
C VAL A 101 1.77 -1.99 -3.36
N SER A 102 0.99 -1.17 -4.07
CA SER A 102 0.75 0.22 -3.73
C SER A 102 -0.61 0.36 -3.04
N VAL A 103 -0.58 0.72 -1.76
CA VAL A 103 -1.77 1.02 -0.96
C VAL A 103 -2.60 2.14 -1.59
N GLY A 104 -1.94 3.16 -2.15
CA GLY A 104 -2.60 4.25 -2.86
C GLY A 104 -3.33 3.75 -4.12
N THR A 105 -2.67 2.93 -4.93
CA THR A 105 -3.27 2.34 -6.14
C THR A 105 -4.46 1.44 -5.79
N PHE A 106 -4.32 0.62 -4.75
CA PHE A 106 -5.40 -0.20 -4.23
C PHE A 106 -6.59 0.65 -3.77
N ALA A 107 -6.35 1.70 -2.98
CA ALA A 107 -7.40 2.58 -2.50
C ALA A 107 -8.19 3.24 -3.64
N VAL A 108 -7.49 3.69 -4.69
CA VAL A 108 -8.11 4.24 -5.91
C VAL A 108 -8.90 3.19 -6.66
N ALA A 109 -8.34 1.99 -6.87
CA ALA A 109 -9.02 0.89 -7.56
C ALA A 109 -10.32 0.49 -6.86
N ILE A 110 -10.31 0.43 -5.52
CA ILE A 110 -11.49 0.13 -4.71
C ILE A 110 -12.52 1.28 -4.78
N SER A 111 -12.08 2.54 -4.75
CA SER A 111 -12.99 3.68 -4.94
C SER A 111 -13.67 3.63 -6.32
N TYR A 112 -12.89 3.37 -7.36
CA TYR A 112 -13.36 3.24 -8.74
C TYR A 112 -14.36 2.09 -8.89
N ALA A 113 -14.01 0.90 -8.39
CA ALA A 113 -14.90 -0.26 -8.40
C ALA A 113 -16.24 0.06 -7.73
N ALA A 114 -16.21 0.75 -6.57
CA ALA A 114 -17.42 1.18 -5.89
C ALA A 114 -18.28 2.18 -6.71
N VAL A 115 -17.66 3.11 -7.44
CA VAL A 115 -18.39 4.05 -8.33
C VAL A 115 -19.02 3.30 -9.51
N GLN A 116 -18.30 2.32 -10.07
CA GLN A 116 -18.77 1.52 -11.20
C GLN A 116 -19.68 0.35 -10.79
N SER A 117 -19.97 0.19 -9.49
CA SER A 117 -20.68 -0.98 -8.95
C SER A 117 -20.07 -2.32 -9.37
N ILE A 118 -18.73 -2.36 -9.50
CA ILE A 118 -17.97 -3.59 -9.76
C ILE A 118 -17.78 -4.29 -8.42
N GLU A 119 -18.31 -5.50 -8.33
CA GLU A 119 -18.09 -6.37 -7.18
C GLU A 119 -16.65 -6.89 -7.16
N TYR A 120 -16.08 -6.99 -5.96
CA TYR A 120 -14.77 -7.57 -5.72
C TYR A 120 -14.80 -8.27 -4.36
N GLU A 121 -13.86 -9.18 -4.16
CA GLU A 121 -13.78 -10.00 -2.97
C GLU A 121 -13.50 -9.13 -1.74
N PRO A 122 -14.30 -9.22 -0.68
CA PRO A 122 -14.20 -8.28 0.43
C PRO A 122 -12.90 -8.45 1.22
N PHE A 123 -12.25 -9.61 1.13
CA PHE A 123 -10.95 -9.88 1.73
C PHE A 123 -9.76 -9.28 0.94
N MET A 124 -9.96 -8.60 -0.19
CA MET A 124 -8.85 -8.01 -0.96
C MET A 124 -7.89 -7.10 -0.14
N PRO A 125 -8.35 -6.31 0.86
CA PRO A 125 -7.45 -5.57 1.75
C PRO A 125 -6.44 -6.46 2.50
N LEU A 126 -6.80 -7.72 2.83
CA LEU A 126 -5.89 -8.69 3.45
C LEU A 126 -4.68 -8.95 2.54
N PHE A 127 -4.93 -9.13 1.23
CA PHE A 127 -3.88 -9.48 0.28
C PHE A 127 -2.87 -8.35 0.08
N VAL A 128 -3.30 -7.10 0.23
CA VAL A 128 -2.40 -5.94 0.24
C VAL A 128 -1.35 -6.10 1.34
N VAL A 129 -1.79 -6.42 2.56
CA VAL A 129 -0.91 -6.61 3.72
C VAL A 129 0.04 -7.79 3.51
N LEU A 130 -0.49 -8.90 2.97
CA LEU A 130 0.28 -10.12 2.76
C LEU A 130 1.33 -9.99 1.66
N LEU A 131 1.11 -9.15 0.64
CA LEU A 131 2.09 -8.92 -0.44
C LEU A 131 3.25 -8.03 -0.02
N GLU A 132 3.03 -7.12 0.93
CA GLU A 132 4.00 -6.08 1.26
C GLU A 132 5.25 -6.64 1.96
N VAL A 133 5.05 -7.46 3.00
CA VAL A 133 6.15 -8.01 3.82
C VAL A 133 7.09 -8.94 3.04
N PRO A 134 6.58 -9.94 2.26
CA PRO A 134 7.45 -10.85 1.52
C PRO A 134 8.31 -10.15 0.47
N ALA A 135 7.74 -9.19 -0.25
CA ALA A 135 8.47 -8.45 -1.29
C ALA A 135 9.64 -7.63 -0.70
N ILE A 136 9.39 -6.93 0.41
CA ILE A 136 10.42 -6.17 1.14
C ILE A 136 11.51 -7.12 1.65
N LEU A 137 11.14 -8.27 2.22
CA LEU A 137 12.10 -9.27 2.70
C LEU A 137 13.02 -9.73 1.57
N VAL A 138 12.45 -10.10 0.42
CA VAL A 138 13.23 -10.52 -0.76
C VAL A 138 14.13 -9.39 -1.25
N GLY A 139 13.63 -8.16 -1.35
CA GLY A 139 14.44 -6.99 -1.72
C GLY A 139 15.65 -6.80 -0.84
N ILE A 140 15.48 -6.87 0.48
CA ILE A 140 16.59 -6.70 1.42
C ILE A 140 17.61 -7.83 1.28
N VAL A 141 17.15 -9.09 1.12
CA VAL A 141 18.04 -10.25 0.90
C VAL A 141 18.79 -10.11 -0.42
N LEU A 142 18.12 -9.66 -1.49
CA LEU A 142 18.75 -9.40 -2.78
C LEU A 142 19.76 -8.24 -2.68
N ALA A 143 19.43 -7.16 -2.00
CA ALA A 143 20.33 -6.01 -1.85
C ALA A 143 21.58 -6.35 -1.05
N ARG A 144 21.42 -6.94 0.14
CA ARG A 144 22.51 -7.19 1.10
C ARG A 144 23.26 -8.50 0.86
N GLY A 145 22.63 -9.46 0.18
CA GLY A 145 23.13 -10.83 0.05
C GLY A 145 23.00 -11.63 1.36
N ILE A 146 23.17 -12.95 1.27
CA ILE A 146 23.19 -13.84 2.43
C ILE A 146 24.64 -14.05 2.84
N SER A 147 25.03 -13.56 4.01
CA SER A 147 26.34 -13.83 4.62
C SER A 147 26.18 -14.34 6.05
N ARG A 148 27.19 -15.02 6.59
CA ARG A 148 27.21 -15.41 8.02
C ARG A 148 27.13 -14.21 8.98
N ARG A 149 27.37 -12.98 8.51
CA ARG A 149 27.26 -11.74 9.30
C ARG A 149 25.89 -11.07 9.19
N THR A 150 24.97 -11.60 8.38
CA THR A 150 23.63 -11.03 8.21
C THR A 150 22.88 -11.09 9.54
N ARG A 151 22.57 -9.92 10.11
CA ARG A 151 21.86 -9.78 11.38
C ARG A 151 20.36 -9.96 11.18
N TRP A 152 19.91 -11.20 11.01
CA TRP A 152 18.50 -11.55 10.76
C TRP A 152 17.52 -10.96 11.78
N ARG A 153 17.91 -10.87 13.06
CA ARG A 153 17.08 -10.24 14.10
C ARG A 153 16.88 -8.73 13.86
N ALA A 154 17.92 -8.02 13.43
CA ALA A 154 17.83 -6.61 13.10
C ALA A 154 16.98 -6.40 11.84
N LEU A 155 17.15 -7.29 10.85
CA LEU A 155 16.37 -7.31 9.61
C LEU A 155 14.87 -7.49 9.88
N GLY A 156 14.51 -8.50 10.67
CA GLY A 156 13.13 -8.74 11.05
C GLY A 156 12.54 -7.55 11.79
N ARG A 157 13.30 -6.94 12.71
CA ARG A 157 12.87 -5.73 13.39
C ARG A 157 12.62 -4.58 12.41
N GLU A 158 13.51 -4.34 11.46
CA GLU A 158 13.39 -3.28 10.44
C GLU A 158 12.14 -3.48 9.57
N ILE A 159 11.85 -4.71 9.17
CA ILE A 159 10.68 -5.05 8.35
C ILE A 159 9.38 -4.93 9.16
N PHE A 160 9.29 -5.59 10.32
CA PHE A 160 8.06 -5.63 11.12
C PHE A 160 7.76 -4.33 11.86
N LEU A 161 8.77 -3.48 12.13
CA LEU A 161 8.57 -2.15 12.73
C LEU A 161 8.48 -1.03 11.69
N GLY A 162 8.45 -1.36 10.40
CA GLY A 162 8.19 -0.37 9.35
C GLY A 162 6.80 0.25 9.51
N LYS A 163 6.69 1.58 9.37
CA LYS A 163 5.44 2.33 9.59
C LYS A 163 4.24 1.73 8.84
N SER A 164 4.38 1.45 7.55
CA SER A 164 3.32 0.86 6.72
C SER A 164 2.89 -0.52 7.27
N VAL A 165 3.87 -1.40 7.50
CA VAL A 165 3.65 -2.76 7.99
C VAL A 165 2.97 -2.77 9.37
N VAL A 166 3.44 -1.94 10.31
CA VAL A 166 2.86 -1.82 11.65
C VAL A 166 1.42 -1.35 11.59
N LEU A 167 1.11 -0.35 10.76
CA LEU A 167 -0.25 0.19 10.66
C LEU A 167 -1.19 -0.78 9.95
N LEU A 168 -0.74 -1.45 8.90
CA LEU A 168 -1.54 -2.44 8.17
C LEU A 168 -1.80 -3.70 9.02
N LEU A 169 -0.75 -4.32 9.58
CA LEU A 169 -0.90 -5.50 10.44
C LEU A 169 -1.60 -5.15 11.76
N GLY A 170 -1.30 -4.00 12.35
CA GLY A 170 -1.97 -3.51 13.55
C GLY A 170 -3.45 -3.28 13.31
N GLY A 171 -3.81 -2.60 12.22
CA GLY A 171 -5.21 -2.42 11.81
C GLY A 171 -5.90 -3.75 11.55
N LEU A 172 -5.23 -4.69 10.88
CA LEU A 172 -5.75 -6.04 10.63
C LEU A 172 -6.03 -6.81 11.93
N LEU A 173 -5.10 -6.78 12.89
CA LEU A 173 -5.30 -7.42 14.19
C LEU A 173 -6.44 -6.77 14.98
N ILE A 174 -6.50 -5.44 14.99
CA ILE A 174 -7.58 -4.70 15.66
C ILE A 174 -8.93 -5.06 15.02
N GLY A 175 -9.02 -5.05 13.69
CA GLY A 175 -10.25 -5.40 12.97
C GLY A 175 -10.67 -6.86 13.17
N TRP A 176 -9.70 -7.77 13.25
CA TRP A 176 -9.96 -9.18 13.50
C TRP A 176 -10.50 -9.43 14.91
N ILE A 177 -9.89 -8.80 15.93
CA ILE A 177 -10.29 -8.95 17.33
C ILE A 177 -11.61 -8.23 17.61
N ALA A 178 -11.78 -7.00 17.11
CA ALA A 178 -12.95 -6.18 17.38
C ALA A 178 -14.17 -6.59 16.55
N GLY A 179 -13.96 -7.15 15.36
CA GLY A 179 -15.02 -7.49 14.42
C GLY A 179 -15.83 -6.28 13.93
N PRO A 180 -16.91 -6.52 13.15
CA PRO A 180 -17.75 -5.45 12.63
C PRO A 180 -18.40 -4.61 13.74
N GLN A 181 -18.94 -5.25 14.77
CA GLN A 181 -19.68 -4.56 15.84
C GLN A 181 -18.76 -3.70 16.71
N GLY A 182 -17.55 -4.20 17.03
CA GLY A 182 -16.59 -3.48 17.86
C GLY A 182 -16.00 -2.23 17.18
N LEU A 183 -16.08 -2.14 15.85
CA LEU A 183 -15.59 -0.99 15.08
C LEU A 183 -16.67 0.02 14.67
N SER A 184 -17.94 -0.25 14.97
CA SER A 184 -19.07 0.65 14.63
C SER A 184 -18.89 2.10 15.12
N SER A 185 -18.25 2.32 16.27
CA SER A 185 -18.01 3.66 16.83
C SER A 185 -16.92 4.45 16.10
N VAL A 186 -15.98 3.77 15.43
CA VAL A 186 -14.86 4.40 14.71
C VAL A 186 -15.03 4.37 13.19
N GLU A 187 -16.01 3.60 12.70
CA GLU A 187 -16.39 3.49 11.30
C GLU A 187 -16.59 4.84 10.58
N PRO A 188 -17.24 5.87 11.17
CA PRO A 188 -17.40 7.15 10.49
C PRO A 188 -16.08 7.77 10.02
N LEU A 189 -15.02 7.66 10.84
CA LEU A 189 -13.69 8.16 10.48
C LEU A 189 -12.98 7.24 9.49
N PHE A 190 -12.85 5.96 9.81
CA PHE A 190 -11.99 5.07 9.05
C PHE A 190 -12.63 4.60 7.74
N PHE A 191 -13.96 4.45 7.68
CA PHE A 191 -14.66 3.93 6.51
C PHE A 191 -15.52 5.01 5.84
N GLY A 192 -16.27 5.79 6.62
CA GLY A 192 -17.14 6.86 6.10
C GLY A 192 -16.36 7.95 5.39
N LEU A 193 -15.29 8.45 6.01
CA LEU A 193 -14.44 9.50 5.44
C LEU A 193 -13.32 8.97 4.53
N PHE A 194 -13.24 7.65 4.28
CA PHE A 194 -12.15 7.04 3.52
C PHE A 194 -11.91 7.70 2.16
N LYS A 195 -12.97 7.94 1.37
CA LYS A 195 -12.86 8.59 0.05
C LYS A 195 -12.36 10.04 0.15
N GLY A 196 -12.79 10.78 1.18
CA GLY A 196 -12.34 12.15 1.41
C GLY A 196 -10.85 12.21 1.79
N VAL A 197 -10.42 11.33 2.68
CA VAL A 197 -9.00 11.19 3.05
C VAL A 197 -8.15 10.76 1.85
N LEU A 198 -8.66 9.83 1.03
CA LEU A 198 -8.00 9.41 -0.21
C LEU A 198 -7.88 10.54 -1.23
N ALA A 199 -8.87 11.43 -1.32
CA ALA A 199 -8.81 12.59 -2.19
C ALA A 199 -7.68 13.55 -1.77
N LEU A 200 -7.51 13.81 -0.47
CA LEU A 200 -6.39 14.61 0.04
C LEU A 200 -5.03 13.93 -0.20
N PHE A 201 -4.96 12.61 -0.05
CA PHE A 201 -3.76 11.84 -0.39
C PHE A 201 -3.41 12.00 -1.88
N LEU A 202 -4.39 11.88 -2.77
CA LEU A 202 -4.17 12.01 -4.21
C LEU A 202 -3.83 13.43 -4.65
N LEU A 203 -4.34 14.46 -3.97
CA LEU A 203 -3.91 15.84 -4.19
C LEU A 203 -2.39 15.98 -4.01
N GLU A 204 -1.86 15.48 -2.88
CA GLU A 204 -0.41 15.48 -2.63
C GLU A 204 0.34 14.63 -3.66
N MET A 205 -0.18 13.46 -4.03
CA MET A 205 0.44 12.64 -5.08
C MET A 205 0.50 13.36 -6.43
N GLY A 206 -0.51 14.17 -6.76
CA GLY A 206 -0.51 15.02 -7.96
C GLY A 206 0.59 16.09 -7.90
N LEU A 207 0.75 16.75 -6.75
CA LEU A 207 1.83 17.73 -6.53
C LEU A 207 3.21 17.07 -6.65
N ILE A 208 3.42 15.90 -6.02
CA ILE A 208 4.68 15.14 -6.13
C ILE A 208 4.95 14.75 -7.59
N ALA A 209 3.94 14.29 -8.33
CA ALA A 209 4.08 13.96 -9.74
C ALA A 209 4.52 15.17 -10.58
N SER A 210 3.97 16.36 -10.30
CA SER A 210 4.35 17.59 -11.00
C SER A 210 5.81 18.00 -10.73
N ALA A 211 6.30 17.80 -9.51
CA ALA A 211 7.68 18.11 -9.14
C ALA A 211 8.66 17.26 -9.95
N HIS A 212 8.40 15.95 -10.05
CA HIS A 212 9.21 15.04 -10.88
C HIS A 212 9.18 15.41 -12.38
N LEU A 213 8.06 15.93 -12.90
CA LEU A 213 7.96 16.36 -14.30
C LEU A 213 8.70 17.67 -14.59
N THR A 214 8.76 18.56 -13.60
CA THR A 214 9.38 19.89 -13.76
C THR A 214 10.85 19.93 -13.32
N GLY A 215 11.36 18.85 -12.72
CA GLY A 215 12.72 18.76 -12.20
C GLY A 215 12.97 19.64 -10.97
N ALA A 216 11.90 19.98 -10.25
CA ALA A 216 11.91 20.79 -9.02
C ALA A 216 11.98 19.93 -7.75
#